data_AF-A0A5C6U0P2-F1
#
_entry.id   AF-A0A5C6U0P2-F1
#
_cell.length_a   1.000
_cell.length_b   1.000
_cell.length_c   1.000
_cell.angle_alpha   90.00
_cell.angle_beta   90.00
_cell.angle_gamma   90.00
#
_symmetry.space_group_name_H-M   'P 1'
#
loop_
_entity.id
_entity.type
_entity.pdbx_description
1 polymer ?
#
loop_
_entity_poly.entity_id
_entity_poly.type
_entity_poly.pdbx_seq_one_letter_code
_entity_poly.pdbx_strand_id
1 'polypeptide(L)'
;MSDVFGRGARRFRVESVGTTGQQFATPFALPFGSKGSLQACDYTMQAATEFEFALDLLEARGDLATDGPEAEAFAQAVVRDTIMHEVGHTLGLTHNFKASTVYTRAQLQDKAFTEKNGISGSVMDYNAYNLAIAGEKQGSFNNTTIGPYDYWAIEYAYKPIEPAQEKAELAKIAGRSAADPLLAFANDPDAGGGPANDGIDPLANRFDLGDDPLAYFRKRLQLSRELWQRVQERTPQAGEDPTRQRRALLSGFSALRDSPSLVGKYVGGMYTARSVPGAGNGRAFVPVEPAKQREALQFLATGLFSADSFRFKPEFLASLTPDYRDWERQGLVSIPTSVLQLQSAALDRLMSPGTATRLLDLPLYVSEKERNGLISLNEVYGTVQGAVWSELKQGGSIDRLRRNLQREHLRRVQGLLVKVAVPLPADAQSLLRANATTLRDQLRRALAGKRWDVESRAHLQESLAILEQALTAAMIRS
;
A
#
# COMPACT_ATOMS: atom_id res chain seq x y z
N MET A 1 3.93 -15.54 -22.91
CA MET A 1 3.50 -16.61 -21.99
C MET A 1 4.51 -17.75 -21.92
N SER A 2 5.03 -18.32 -23.02
CA SER A 2 5.98 -19.46 -22.96
C SER A 2 7.35 -19.18 -22.31
N ASP A 3 7.79 -17.92 -22.28
CA ASP A 3 9.16 -17.58 -21.88
C ASP A 3 9.34 -17.38 -20.36
N VAL A 4 8.25 -17.38 -19.58
CA VAL A 4 8.27 -17.33 -18.11
C VAL A 4 8.43 -18.74 -17.52
N PHE A 5 7.96 -19.78 -18.22
CA PHE A 5 7.86 -21.15 -17.69
C PHE A 5 9.14 -21.99 -17.77
N GLY A 6 10.22 -21.47 -18.37
CA GLY A 6 11.49 -22.19 -18.56
C GLY A 6 12.72 -21.57 -17.90
N ARG A 7 12.56 -20.52 -17.10
CA ARG A 7 13.68 -19.75 -16.51
C ARG A 7 13.89 -20.15 -15.06
N GLY A 8 15.09 -20.62 -14.71
CA GLY A 8 15.44 -20.86 -13.31
C GLY A 8 15.44 -19.56 -12.48
N ALA A 9 15.22 -19.66 -11.16
CA ALA A 9 15.02 -18.52 -10.26
C ALA A 9 16.05 -17.39 -10.42
N ARG A 10 17.33 -17.71 -10.59
CA ARG A 10 18.40 -16.74 -10.84
C ARG A 10 18.20 -15.95 -12.13
N ARG A 11 17.78 -16.61 -13.22
CA ARG A 11 17.59 -15.97 -14.53
C ARG A 11 16.34 -15.09 -14.55
N PHE A 12 15.28 -15.52 -13.87
CA PHE A 12 14.09 -14.70 -13.61
C PHE A 12 14.45 -13.41 -12.88
N ARG A 13 15.29 -13.49 -11.83
CA ARG A 13 15.73 -12.33 -11.04
C ARG A 13 16.75 -11.41 -11.73
N VAL A 14 17.60 -11.92 -12.63
CA VAL A 14 18.67 -11.12 -13.28
C VAL A 14 18.21 -10.41 -14.55
N GLU A 15 17.21 -10.94 -15.25
CA GLU A 15 16.71 -10.39 -16.53
C GLU A 15 15.44 -9.54 -16.36
N SER A 16 14.73 -9.62 -15.23
CA SER A 16 13.51 -8.83 -14.97
C SER A 16 13.76 -7.47 -14.33
N VAL A 17 15.02 -7.18 -13.98
CA VAL A 17 15.40 -5.93 -13.30
C VAL A 17 15.71 -4.88 -14.35
N GLY A 18 14.89 -3.83 -14.40
CA GLY A 18 15.12 -2.66 -15.26
C GLY A 18 13.99 -2.37 -16.25
N THR A 19 12.99 -3.23 -16.39
CA THR A 19 11.80 -2.90 -17.16
C THR A 19 10.89 -1.96 -16.37
N THR A 20 11.19 -0.66 -16.41
CA THR A 20 10.15 0.34 -16.24
C THR A 20 9.11 0.15 -17.35
N GLY A 21 8.08 -0.65 -17.09
CA GLY A 21 6.86 -0.68 -17.90
C GLY A 21 7.05 -1.00 -19.38
N GLN A 22 7.95 -1.92 -19.76
CA GLN A 22 7.78 -2.56 -21.07
C GLN A 22 6.63 -3.56 -20.96
N GLN A 23 5.52 -3.21 -21.61
CA GLN A 23 4.35 -4.04 -21.86
C GLN A 23 4.80 -5.36 -22.50
N PHE A 24 5.09 -6.38 -21.70
CA PHE A 24 5.15 -7.74 -22.19
C PHE A 24 3.71 -8.21 -22.43
N ALA A 25 3.37 -8.28 -23.71
CA ALA A 25 2.09 -8.67 -24.29
C ALA A 25 0.96 -7.63 -24.13
N THR A 26 0.89 -6.70 -25.08
CA THR A 26 -0.40 -6.51 -25.74
C THR A 26 -0.81 -7.88 -26.30
N PRO A 27 -1.93 -8.50 -25.86
CA PRO A 27 -2.49 -9.57 -26.65
C PRO A 27 -2.77 -8.98 -28.02
N PHE A 28 -2.45 -9.72 -29.08
CA PHE A 28 -2.81 -9.40 -30.46
C PHE A 28 -4.19 -8.75 -30.46
N ALA A 29 -4.23 -7.47 -30.83
CA ALA A 29 -5.47 -6.72 -30.91
C ALA A 29 -6.31 -7.36 -32.01
N LEU A 30 -7.27 -8.20 -31.62
CA LEU A 30 -8.44 -8.44 -32.43
C LEU A 30 -9.15 -7.09 -32.60
N PRO A 31 -9.65 -6.75 -33.80
CA PRO A 31 -10.01 -5.39 -34.16
C PRO A 31 -11.39 -4.96 -33.62
N PHE A 32 -11.61 -5.11 -32.32
CA PHE A 32 -12.80 -4.65 -31.64
C PHE A 32 -12.46 -3.87 -30.36
N GLY A 33 -12.47 -2.54 -30.48
CA GLY A 33 -12.81 -1.62 -29.38
C GLY A 33 -11.75 -1.38 -28.30
N SER A 34 -11.19 -0.17 -28.29
CA SER A 34 -10.32 0.38 -27.24
C SER A 34 -11.04 0.62 -25.90
N LYS A 35 -11.38 -0.45 -25.18
CA LYS A 35 -11.82 -0.43 -23.76
C LYS A 35 -10.97 -1.35 -22.86
N GLY A 36 -9.82 -1.84 -23.34
CA GLY A 36 -9.08 -2.94 -22.70
C GLY A 36 -8.07 -2.59 -21.60
N SER A 37 -7.78 -1.31 -21.32
CA SER A 37 -6.70 -0.97 -20.37
C SER A 37 -7.10 -0.98 -18.89
N LEU A 38 -8.40 -1.00 -18.57
CA LEU A 38 -8.91 -1.02 -17.19
C LEU A 38 -9.25 -2.43 -16.67
N GLN A 39 -9.05 -3.47 -17.50
CA GLN A 39 -9.40 -4.87 -17.19
C GLN A 39 -8.22 -5.84 -17.36
N ALA A 40 -7.00 -5.34 -17.59
CA ALA A 40 -5.84 -6.21 -17.71
C ALA A 40 -5.42 -6.70 -16.32
N CYS A 41 -5.56 -8.01 -16.08
CA CYS A 41 -4.90 -8.66 -14.94
C CYS A 41 -3.38 -8.54 -15.13
N ASP A 42 -2.73 -7.88 -14.17
CA ASP A 42 -1.28 -7.72 -14.12
C ASP A 42 -0.66 -8.50 -12.95
N TYR A 43 -1.41 -9.44 -12.36
CA TYR A 43 -1.02 -10.17 -11.14
C TYR A 43 0.35 -10.80 -11.29
N THR A 44 0.62 -11.45 -12.43
CA THR A 44 1.91 -12.11 -12.69
C THR A 44 3.09 -11.14 -12.52
N MET A 45 2.98 -9.91 -13.05
CA MET A 45 4.03 -8.91 -12.96
C MET A 45 4.19 -8.36 -11.52
N GLN A 46 3.07 -8.13 -10.82
CA GLN A 46 3.15 -7.64 -9.44
C GLN A 46 3.62 -8.74 -8.48
N ALA A 47 3.21 -9.99 -8.67
CA ALA A 47 3.68 -11.16 -7.91
C ALA A 47 5.18 -11.41 -8.11
N ALA A 48 5.73 -11.12 -9.30
CA ALA A 48 7.17 -11.12 -9.55
C ALA A 48 7.89 -10.06 -8.71
N THR A 49 7.31 -8.86 -8.59
CA THR A 49 7.87 -7.78 -7.76
C THR A 49 7.86 -8.14 -6.27
N GLU A 50 6.78 -8.75 -5.78
CA GLU A 50 6.74 -9.30 -4.41
C GLU A 50 7.78 -10.41 -4.21
N PHE A 51 8.03 -11.21 -5.25
CA PHE A 51 8.94 -12.35 -5.20
C PHE A 51 10.39 -11.89 -5.13
N GLU A 52 10.74 -10.85 -5.88
CA GLU A 52 12.03 -10.19 -5.79
C GLU A 52 12.32 -9.69 -4.38
N PHE A 53 11.38 -8.99 -3.75
CA PHE A 53 11.55 -8.55 -2.36
C PHE A 53 11.73 -9.73 -1.39
N ALA A 54 10.92 -10.78 -1.52
CA ALA A 54 11.02 -11.97 -0.69
C ALA A 54 12.38 -12.68 -0.84
N LEU A 55 12.84 -12.88 -2.07
CA LEU A 55 14.15 -13.48 -2.36
C LEU A 55 15.29 -12.60 -1.85
N ASP A 56 15.24 -11.28 -2.06
CA ASP A 56 16.25 -10.35 -1.58
C ASP A 56 16.40 -10.43 -0.06
N LEU A 57 15.27 -10.48 0.66
CA LEU A 57 15.25 -10.61 2.12
C LEU A 57 15.79 -11.97 2.60
N LEU A 58 15.28 -13.07 2.04
CA LEU A 58 15.68 -14.42 2.44
C LEU A 58 17.18 -14.68 2.13
N GLU A 59 17.66 -14.19 1.00
CA GLU A 59 19.09 -14.25 0.67
C GLU A 59 19.92 -13.38 1.64
N ALA A 60 19.46 -12.17 1.97
CA ALA A 60 20.15 -11.30 2.92
C ALA A 60 20.20 -11.90 4.34
N ARG A 61 19.24 -12.75 4.70
CA ARG A 61 19.25 -13.54 5.95
C ARG A 61 20.20 -14.73 5.90
N GLY A 62 20.51 -15.23 4.70
CA GLY A 62 21.17 -16.52 4.51
C GLY A 62 20.21 -17.71 4.65
N ASP A 63 18.90 -17.45 4.66
CA ASP A 63 17.86 -18.48 4.78
C ASP A 63 17.67 -19.26 3.47
N LEU A 64 18.07 -18.66 2.34
CA LEU A 64 17.86 -19.21 1.00
C LEU A 64 18.95 -18.76 0.03
N ALA A 65 19.62 -19.72 -0.62
CA ALA A 65 20.53 -19.45 -1.73
C ALA A 65 19.73 -19.29 -3.02
N THR A 66 19.87 -18.17 -3.73
CA THR A 66 18.97 -17.82 -4.84
C THR A 66 19.12 -18.64 -6.12
N ASP A 67 20.17 -19.45 -6.20
CA ASP A 67 20.41 -20.47 -7.22
C ASP A 67 20.28 -21.90 -6.67
N GLY A 68 19.85 -22.04 -5.41
CA GLY A 68 19.62 -23.31 -4.74
C GLY A 68 18.24 -23.92 -5.05
N PRO A 69 18.06 -25.21 -4.71
CA PRO A 69 16.80 -25.92 -4.95
C PRO A 69 15.61 -25.32 -4.18
N GLU A 70 15.83 -24.68 -3.03
CA GLU A 70 14.80 -24.01 -2.24
C GLU A 70 14.28 -22.74 -2.94
N ALA A 71 15.16 -21.98 -3.59
CA ALA A 71 14.78 -20.81 -4.41
C ALA A 71 13.96 -21.22 -5.62
N GLU A 72 14.39 -22.29 -6.30
CA GLU A 72 13.67 -22.87 -7.43
C GLU A 72 12.30 -23.39 -6.99
N ALA A 73 12.22 -24.11 -5.86
CA ALA A 73 10.95 -24.58 -5.32
C ALA A 73 10.00 -23.42 -4.98
N PHE A 74 10.51 -22.31 -4.43
CA PHE A 74 9.68 -21.13 -4.18
C PHE A 74 9.24 -20.47 -5.49
N ALA A 75 10.11 -20.34 -6.50
CA ALA A 75 9.72 -19.85 -7.83
C ALA A 75 8.61 -20.71 -8.46
N GLN A 76 8.74 -22.03 -8.41
CA GLN A 76 7.71 -22.96 -8.89
C GLN A 76 6.40 -22.84 -8.11
N ALA A 77 6.47 -22.60 -6.79
CA ALA A 77 5.30 -22.34 -5.97
C ALA A 77 4.59 -21.03 -6.38
N VAL A 78 5.32 -19.97 -6.71
CA VAL A 78 4.76 -18.70 -7.23
C VAL A 78 4.08 -18.93 -8.57
N VAL A 79 4.72 -19.65 -9.49
CA VAL A 79 4.14 -20.01 -10.79
C VAL A 79 2.85 -20.80 -10.61
N ARG A 80 2.84 -21.78 -9.70
CA ARG A 80 1.65 -22.56 -9.37
C ARG A 80 0.51 -21.68 -8.85
N ASP A 81 0.80 -20.75 -7.94
CA ASP A 81 -0.18 -19.81 -7.39
C ASP A 81 -0.79 -18.90 -8.47
N THR A 82 0.06 -18.35 -9.35
CA THR A 82 -0.39 -17.59 -10.53
C THR A 82 -1.27 -18.45 -11.46
N ILE A 83 -0.89 -19.70 -11.73
CA ILE A 83 -1.72 -20.59 -12.56
C ILE A 83 -3.08 -20.84 -11.90
N MET A 84 -3.13 -21.07 -10.58
CA MET A 84 -4.40 -21.24 -9.87
C MET A 84 -5.30 -19.99 -10.03
N HIS A 85 -4.72 -18.79 -9.90
CA HIS A 85 -5.40 -17.51 -10.09
C HIS A 85 -5.98 -17.36 -11.50
N GLU A 86 -5.15 -17.54 -12.54
CA GLU A 86 -5.57 -17.37 -13.93
C GLU A 86 -6.62 -18.42 -14.34
N VAL A 87 -6.50 -19.66 -13.86
CA VAL A 87 -7.54 -20.68 -14.05
C VAL A 87 -8.85 -20.24 -13.38
N GLY A 88 -8.80 -19.62 -12.20
CA GLY A 88 -9.96 -18.99 -11.57
C GLY A 88 -10.67 -18.00 -12.50
N HIS A 89 -9.94 -17.14 -13.20
CA HIS A 89 -10.52 -16.26 -14.22
C HIS A 89 -11.15 -17.02 -15.38
N THR A 90 -10.53 -18.10 -15.86
CA THR A 90 -11.14 -18.93 -16.91
C THR A 90 -12.46 -19.58 -16.47
N LEU A 91 -12.62 -19.79 -15.17
CA LEU A 91 -13.84 -20.29 -14.53
C LEU A 91 -14.81 -19.17 -14.11
N GLY A 92 -14.54 -17.92 -14.53
CA GLY A 92 -15.43 -16.78 -14.30
C GLY A 92 -15.29 -16.10 -12.93
N LEU A 93 -14.27 -16.44 -12.13
CA LEU A 93 -14.02 -15.77 -10.86
C LEU A 93 -13.38 -14.39 -11.10
N THR A 94 -13.82 -13.39 -10.34
CA THR A 94 -13.19 -12.06 -10.28
C THR A 94 -12.20 -12.00 -9.12
N HIS A 95 -11.34 -10.98 -9.09
CA HIS A 95 -10.47 -10.72 -7.94
C HIS A 95 -11.24 -10.65 -6.62
N ASN A 96 -10.59 -11.10 -5.54
CA ASN A 96 -11.10 -11.02 -4.18
C ASN A 96 -10.02 -10.49 -3.21
N PHE A 97 -9.97 -9.17 -3.04
CA PHE A 97 -8.99 -8.43 -2.22
C PHE A 97 -9.32 -8.34 -0.73
N LYS A 98 -10.30 -9.12 -0.25
CA LYS A 98 -10.63 -9.24 1.18
C LYS A 98 -10.29 -10.64 1.71
N ALA A 99 -9.91 -11.55 0.83
CA ALA A 99 -9.62 -12.94 1.17
C ALA A 99 -8.33 -13.08 2.00
N SER A 100 -7.38 -12.17 1.84
CA SER A 100 -6.14 -12.08 2.62
C SER A 100 -6.39 -11.88 4.13
N THR A 101 -7.59 -11.43 4.52
CA THR A 101 -7.93 -11.04 5.90
C THR A 101 -8.60 -12.15 6.72
N VAL A 102 -8.91 -13.30 6.12
CA VAL A 102 -9.73 -14.33 6.78
C VAL A 102 -8.95 -15.22 7.77
N TYR A 103 -7.61 -15.18 7.72
CA TYR A 103 -6.74 -15.96 8.61
C TYR A 103 -5.98 -15.05 9.57
N THR A 104 -5.88 -15.49 10.82
CA THR A 104 -5.14 -14.79 11.86
C THR A 104 -3.64 -14.84 11.62
N ARG A 105 -2.90 -13.84 12.12
CA ARG A 105 -1.42 -13.89 12.12
C ARG A 105 -0.86 -15.18 12.73
N ALA A 106 -1.48 -15.72 13.77
CA ALA A 106 -1.02 -16.96 14.42
C ALA A 106 -1.18 -18.18 13.50
N GLN A 107 -2.29 -18.26 12.77
CA GLN A 107 -2.51 -19.31 11.76
C GLN A 107 -1.51 -19.20 10.61
N LEU A 108 -1.20 -17.98 10.15
CA LEU A 108 -0.21 -17.75 9.10
C LEU A 108 1.22 -18.12 9.51
N GLN A 109 1.51 -18.21 10.82
CA GLN A 109 2.80 -18.67 11.34
C GLN A 109 2.85 -20.19 11.56
N ASP A 110 1.71 -20.88 11.46
CA ASP A 110 1.63 -22.33 11.55
C ASP A 110 1.74 -22.96 10.16
N LYS A 111 2.90 -23.53 9.87
CA LYS A 111 3.17 -24.18 8.59
C LYS A 111 2.19 -25.31 8.27
N ALA A 112 1.77 -26.10 9.25
CA ALA A 112 0.80 -27.18 9.01
C ALA A 112 -0.57 -26.61 8.64
N PHE A 113 -0.95 -25.47 9.25
CA PHE A 113 -2.15 -24.75 8.88
C PHE A 113 -2.06 -24.21 7.45
N THR A 114 -0.98 -23.50 7.11
CA THR A 114 -0.84 -22.85 5.79
C THR A 114 -0.62 -23.85 4.65
N GLU A 115 -0.05 -25.03 4.91
CA GLU A 115 0.03 -26.12 3.94
C GLU A 115 -1.35 -26.72 3.64
N LYS A 116 -2.23 -26.79 4.63
CA LYS A 116 -3.57 -27.35 4.48
C LYS A 116 -4.58 -26.36 3.90
N ASN A 117 -4.52 -25.09 4.30
CA ASN A 117 -5.58 -24.10 4.04
C ASN A 117 -5.15 -22.95 3.12
N GLY A 118 -3.88 -22.92 2.69
CA GLY A 118 -3.31 -21.76 2.01
C GLY A 118 -3.01 -20.62 2.98
N ILE A 119 -2.69 -19.44 2.44
CA ILE A 119 -2.46 -18.22 3.21
C ILE A 119 -3.60 -17.20 3.08
N SER A 120 -4.57 -17.47 2.21
CA SER A 120 -5.71 -16.60 1.92
C SER A 120 -6.99 -17.41 1.71
N GLY A 121 -8.13 -16.76 1.86
CA GLY A 121 -9.45 -17.35 1.61
C GLY A 121 -9.74 -17.67 0.14
N SER A 122 -8.94 -17.13 -0.79
CA SER A 122 -9.11 -17.24 -2.24
C SER A 122 -7.76 -17.11 -2.96
N VAL A 123 -7.60 -17.83 -4.07
CA VAL A 123 -6.50 -17.60 -5.02
C VAL A 123 -6.69 -16.33 -5.85
N MET A 124 -7.87 -15.73 -5.83
CA MET A 124 -8.20 -14.52 -6.58
C MET A 124 -7.73 -13.22 -5.90
N ASP A 125 -7.04 -13.31 -4.77
CA ASP A 125 -6.43 -12.17 -4.10
C ASP A 125 -5.02 -11.90 -4.64
N TYR A 126 -4.56 -10.65 -4.53
CA TYR A 126 -3.16 -10.29 -4.71
C TYR A 126 -2.49 -10.35 -3.36
N ASN A 127 -2.10 -11.55 -2.93
CA ASN A 127 -1.50 -11.74 -1.61
C ASN A 127 -0.08 -11.22 -1.57
N ALA A 128 0.30 -10.55 -0.49
CA ALA A 128 1.72 -10.40 -0.20
C ALA A 128 2.28 -11.72 0.33
N TYR A 129 3.57 -11.98 0.11
CA TYR A 129 4.17 -13.20 0.62
C TYR A 129 4.32 -13.19 2.14
N ASN A 130 4.00 -14.33 2.73
CA ASN A 130 4.00 -14.55 4.16
C ASN A 130 5.43 -14.73 4.68
N LEU A 131 6.13 -13.63 4.90
CA LEU A 131 7.50 -13.62 5.40
C LEU A 131 7.50 -13.44 6.92
N ALA A 132 8.10 -14.35 7.67
CA ALA A 132 8.28 -14.21 9.12
C ALA A 132 9.26 -13.06 9.44
N ILE A 133 9.00 -12.28 10.50
CA ILE A 133 10.05 -11.43 11.11
C ILE A 133 10.91 -12.28 12.06
N ALA A 134 12.08 -11.78 12.44
CA ALA A 134 12.94 -12.45 13.41
C ALA A 134 12.18 -12.82 14.69
N GLY A 135 12.26 -14.09 15.09
CA GLY A 135 11.55 -14.65 16.25
C GLY A 135 10.17 -15.25 15.95
N GLU A 136 9.61 -15.04 14.75
CA GLU A 136 8.40 -15.73 14.31
C GLU A 136 8.71 -17.07 13.63
N LYS A 137 7.73 -17.98 13.65
CA LYS A 137 7.76 -19.20 12.86
C LYS A 137 7.35 -18.89 11.43
N GLN A 138 8.08 -19.49 10.48
CA GLN A 138 7.79 -19.36 9.06
C GLN A 138 6.71 -20.36 8.64
N GLY A 139 5.55 -19.85 8.20
CA GLY A 139 4.54 -20.63 7.49
C GLY A 139 4.90 -20.81 6.01
N SER A 140 3.94 -21.26 5.20
CA SER A 140 4.08 -21.27 3.74
C SER A 140 4.18 -19.84 3.21
N PHE A 141 5.05 -19.60 2.22
CA PHE A 141 5.30 -18.24 1.69
C PHE A 141 4.13 -17.69 0.86
N ASN A 142 3.43 -18.55 0.12
CA ASN A 142 2.34 -18.20 -0.77
C ASN A 142 1.22 -19.26 -0.70
N ASN A 143 0.17 -19.12 -1.50
CA ASN A 143 -0.95 -20.07 -1.47
C ASN A 143 -0.52 -21.47 -1.93
N THR A 144 -0.72 -22.45 -1.06
CA THR A 144 -0.43 -23.87 -1.29
C THR A 144 -1.63 -24.63 -1.84
N THR A 145 -2.84 -24.07 -1.74
CA THR A 145 -4.09 -24.65 -2.21
C THR A 145 -5.10 -23.55 -2.51
N ILE A 146 -6.21 -23.90 -3.15
CA ILE A 146 -7.39 -23.03 -3.28
C ILE A 146 -8.11 -22.86 -1.94
N GLY A 147 -8.74 -21.71 -1.77
CA GLY A 147 -9.33 -21.31 -0.51
C GLY A 147 -10.84 -21.60 -0.40
N PRO A 148 -11.42 -21.45 0.80
CA PRO A 148 -12.84 -21.67 1.06
C PRO A 148 -13.78 -20.85 0.16
N TYR A 149 -13.42 -19.59 -0.17
CA TYR A 149 -14.21 -18.76 -1.08
C TYR A 149 -14.23 -19.34 -2.49
N ASP A 150 -13.11 -19.89 -2.97
CA ASP A 150 -13.01 -20.46 -4.32
C ASP A 150 -13.93 -21.67 -4.47
N TYR A 151 -13.90 -22.59 -3.50
CA TYR A 151 -14.82 -23.73 -3.46
C TYR A 151 -16.28 -23.29 -3.42
N TRP A 152 -16.59 -22.30 -2.60
CA TRP A 152 -17.94 -21.75 -2.48
C TRP A 152 -18.44 -21.11 -3.78
N ALA A 153 -17.60 -20.32 -4.45
CA ALA A 153 -17.93 -19.66 -5.70
C ALA A 153 -18.13 -20.68 -6.84
N ILE A 154 -17.28 -21.72 -6.91
CA ILE A 154 -17.43 -22.81 -7.87
C ILE A 154 -18.69 -23.64 -7.59
N GLU A 155 -19.00 -23.93 -6.32
CA GLU A 155 -20.26 -24.60 -5.97
C GLU A 155 -21.47 -23.78 -6.44
N TYR A 156 -21.46 -22.46 -6.22
CA TYR A 156 -22.54 -21.59 -6.69
C TYR A 156 -22.67 -21.60 -8.22
N ALA A 157 -21.55 -21.53 -8.94
CA ALA A 157 -21.57 -21.38 -10.39
C ALA A 157 -21.78 -22.69 -11.17
N TYR A 158 -21.36 -23.84 -10.63
CA TYR A 158 -21.22 -25.08 -11.41
C TYR A 158 -21.89 -26.32 -10.80
N LYS A 159 -22.46 -26.24 -9.60
CA LYS A 159 -23.17 -27.38 -9.01
C LYS A 159 -24.38 -27.75 -9.89
N PRO A 160 -24.51 -29.01 -10.35
CA PRO A 160 -25.72 -29.45 -11.04
C PRO A 160 -26.92 -29.33 -10.11
N ILE A 161 -27.92 -28.54 -10.51
CA ILE A 161 -29.18 -28.36 -9.78
C ILE A 161 -30.34 -28.56 -10.76
N GLU A 162 -31.37 -29.28 -10.32
CA GLU A 162 -32.58 -29.46 -11.11
C GLU A 162 -33.27 -28.10 -11.37
N PRO A 163 -33.77 -27.82 -12.59
CA PRO A 163 -34.33 -26.51 -12.95
C PRO A 163 -35.42 -26.02 -11.99
N ALA A 164 -36.22 -26.94 -11.43
CA ALA A 164 -37.28 -26.60 -10.48
C ALA A 164 -36.77 -26.12 -9.11
N GLN A 165 -35.52 -26.44 -8.75
CA GLN A 165 -34.90 -26.14 -7.45
C GLN A 165 -33.80 -25.07 -7.54
N GLU A 166 -33.33 -24.75 -8.76
CA GLU A 166 -32.18 -23.88 -9.03
C GLU A 166 -32.20 -22.60 -8.19
N LYS A 167 -33.28 -21.82 -8.28
CA LYS A 167 -33.38 -20.55 -7.55
C LYS A 167 -33.23 -20.70 -6.03
N ALA A 168 -33.84 -21.73 -5.45
CA ALA A 168 -33.83 -21.93 -4.00
C ALA A 168 -32.45 -22.41 -3.51
N GLU A 169 -31.83 -23.35 -4.22
CA GLU A 169 -30.49 -23.86 -3.86
C GLU A 169 -29.41 -22.80 -4.11
N LEU A 170 -29.47 -22.03 -5.20
CA LEU A 170 -28.53 -20.91 -5.42
C LEU A 170 -28.65 -19.84 -4.32
N ALA A 171 -29.87 -19.47 -3.93
CA ALA A 171 -30.08 -18.50 -2.84
C ALA A 171 -29.50 -19.01 -1.51
N LYS A 172 -29.65 -20.32 -1.23
CA LYS A 172 -29.08 -20.97 -0.05
C LYS A 172 -27.55 -21.00 -0.08
N ILE A 173 -26.95 -21.34 -1.22
CA ILE A 173 -25.49 -21.33 -1.41
C ILE A 173 -24.95 -19.91 -1.20
N ALA A 174 -25.53 -18.91 -1.90
CA ALA A 174 -25.14 -17.51 -1.80
C ALA A 174 -25.29 -16.95 -0.38
N GLY A 175 -26.36 -17.36 0.32
CA GLY A 175 -26.67 -16.93 1.68
C GLY A 175 -25.60 -17.28 2.72
N ARG A 176 -24.74 -18.29 2.46
CA ARG A 176 -23.63 -18.64 3.38
C ARG A 176 -22.67 -17.48 3.63
N SER A 177 -22.46 -16.62 2.63
CA SER A 177 -21.57 -15.44 2.74
C SER A 177 -21.97 -14.47 3.85
N ALA A 178 -23.23 -14.49 4.29
CA ALA A 178 -23.71 -13.63 5.36
C ALA A 178 -23.28 -14.08 6.77
N ALA A 179 -22.89 -15.35 6.94
CA ALA A 179 -22.57 -15.93 8.25
C ALA A 179 -21.15 -16.49 8.33
N ASP A 180 -20.54 -16.84 7.20
CA ASP A 180 -19.20 -17.43 7.15
C ASP A 180 -18.14 -16.36 6.83
N PRO A 181 -17.29 -15.98 7.80
CA PRO A 181 -16.25 -14.97 7.59
C PRO A 181 -15.18 -15.42 6.59
N LEU A 182 -15.05 -16.72 6.31
CA LEU A 182 -14.11 -17.24 5.31
C LEU A 182 -14.54 -16.93 3.87
N LEU A 183 -15.78 -16.46 3.68
CA LEU A 183 -16.35 -16.10 2.39
C LEU A 183 -16.33 -14.58 2.14
N ALA A 184 -15.48 -13.84 2.86
CA ALA A 184 -15.31 -12.41 2.68
C ALA A 184 -14.92 -12.08 1.23
N PHE A 185 -15.53 -11.02 0.69
CA PHE A 185 -15.37 -10.63 -0.71
C PHE A 185 -15.28 -9.12 -0.92
N ALA A 186 -14.28 -8.69 -1.69
CA ALA A 186 -14.17 -7.34 -2.25
C ALA A 186 -13.41 -7.40 -3.58
N ASN A 187 -13.83 -6.68 -4.62
CA ASN A 187 -13.20 -6.76 -5.94
C ASN A 187 -12.50 -5.45 -6.35
N ASP A 188 -12.08 -5.32 -7.61
CA ASP A 188 -11.27 -4.18 -8.09
C ASP A 188 -11.83 -2.79 -7.78
N PRO A 189 -13.12 -2.49 -8.02
CA PRO A 189 -13.71 -1.25 -7.53
C PRO A 189 -13.49 -1.04 -6.04
N ASP A 190 -13.74 -2.06 -5.20
CA ASP A 190 -13.67 -1.94 -3.75
C ASP A 190 -12.24 -1.68 -3.24
N ALA A 191 -11.23 -2.28 -3.90
CA ALA A 191 -9.82 -2.03 -3.58
C ALA A 191 -9.35 -0.62 -3.99
N GLY A 192 -10.11 0.08 -4.84
CA GLY A 192 -9.83 1.42 -5.32
C GLY A 192 -8.92 1.45 -6.56
N GLY A 193 -8.46 2.65 -6.93
CA GLY A 193 -7.57 2.86 -8.09
C GLY A 193 -8.29 3.20 -9.40
N GLY A 194 -9.62 3.34 -9.38
CA GLY A 194 -10.41 3.88 -10.48
C GLY A 194 -10.84 5.34 -10.21
N PRO A 195 -11.13 6.14 -11.25
CA PRO A 195 -11.51 7.56 -11.09
C PRO A 195 -12.71 7.83 -10.18
N ALA A 196 -13.57 6.82 -9.98
CA ALA A 196 -14.83 6.92 -9.24
C ALA A 196 -14.83 6.17 -7.90
N ASN A 197 -13.77 5.41 -7.55
CA ASN A 197 -13.74 4.66 -6.30
C ASN A 197 -12.40 4.85 -5.57
N ASP A 198 -12.49 5.53 -4.42
CA ASP A 198 -11.37 5.87 -3.56
C ASP A 198 -10.88 4.65 -2.74
N GLY A 199 -11.57 3.50 -2.76
CA GLY A 199 -11.22 2.34 -1.94
C GLY A 199 -11.30 2.67 -0.46
N ILE A 200 -12.51 2.66 0.09
CA ILE A 200 -12.77 3.18 1.45
C ILE A 200 -12.66 2.11 2.55
N ASP A 201 -12.70 0.83 2.18
CA ASP A 201 -12.54 -0.27 3.12
C ASP A 201 -11.05 -0.58 3.29
N PRO A 202 -10.49 -0.41 4.51
CA PRO A 202 -9.09 -0.73 4.77
C PRO A 202 -8.80 -2.25 4.81
N LEU A 203 -9.81 -3.11 4.66
CA LEU A 203 -9.67 -4.57 4.55
C LEU A 203 -9.74 -5.06 3.10
N ALA A 204 -9.95 -4.17 2.13
CA ALA A 204 -9.97 -4.50 0.71
C ALA A 204 -8.69 -3.94 0.06
N ASN A 205 -7.60 -4.69 0.07
CA ASN A 205 -6.30 -4.23 -0.44
C ASN A 205 -5.63 -5.27 -1.32
N ARG A 206 -4.76 -4.76 -2.19
CA ARG A 206 -3.73 -5.58 -2.83
C ARG A 206 -2.50 -5.60 -1.94
N PHE A 207 -1.87 -6.75 -1.82
CA PHE A 207 -0.60 -6.96 -1.12
C PHE A 207 -0.64 -6.60 0.38
N ASP A 208 -1.74 -6.93 1.05
CA ASP A 208 -1.77 -7.15 2.49
C ASP A 208 -1.82 -8.66 2.82
N LEU A 209 -1.75 -9.00 4.11
CA LEU A 209 -1.91 -10.37 4.58
C LEU A 209 -2.25 -10.42 6.09
N GLY A 210 -3.29 -11.15 6.43
CA GLY A 210 -3.74 -11.41 7.80
C GLY A 210 -4.92 -10.55 8.25
N ASP A 211 -5.51 -10.95 9.37
CA ASP A 211 -6.70 -10.37 10.00
C ASP A 211 -6.55 -8.91 10.47
N ASP A 212 -5.32 -8.39 10.53
CA ASP A 212 -5.03 -6.98 10.79
C ASP A 212 -4.06 -6.41 9.73
N PRO A 213 -4.58 -5.89 8.59
CA PRO A 213 -3.73 -5.28 7.56
C PRO A 213 -2.86 -4.13 8.06
N LEU A 214 -3.32 -3.36 9.06
CA LEU A 214 -2.49 -2.31 9.65
C LEU A 214 -1.26 -2.88 10.38
N ALA A 215 -1.43 -3.99 11.11
CA ALA A 215 -0.31 -4.71 11.70
C ALA A 215 0.62 -5.30 10.62
N TYR A 216 0.06 -5.79 9.51
CA TYR A 216 0.84 -6.24 8.37
C TYR A 216 1.69 -5.12 7.76
N PHE A 217 1.16 -3.92 7.52
CA PHE A 217 1.97 -2.81 6.97
C PHE A 217 3.10 -2.37 7.91
N ARG A 218 2.93 -2.50 9.24
CA ARG A 218 4.04 -2.32 10.18
C ARG A 218 5.11 -3.40 10.02
N LYS A 219 4.67 -4.65 9.91
CA LYS A 219 5.55 -5.79 9.63
C LYS A 219 6.31 -5.58 8.32
N ARG A 220 5.64 -5.07 7.27
CA ARG A 220 6.26 -4.77 5.98
C ARG A 220 7.35 -3.70 6.08
N LEU A 221 7.11 -2.61 6.83
CA LEU A 221 8.15 -1.62 7.14
C LEU A 221 9.33 -2.24 7.90
N GLN A 222 9.06 -3.13 8.85
CA GLN A 222 10.12 -3.84 9.58
C GLN A 222 10.97 -4.72 8.66
N LEU A 223 10.34 -5.49 7.76
CA LEU A 223 11.04 -6.36 6.80
C LEU A 223 11.90 -5.53 5.82
N SER A 224 11.39 -4.40 5.31
CA SER A 224 12.19 -3.51 4.44
C SER A 224 13.40 -2.92 5.17
N ARG A 225 13.23 -2.52 6.44
CA ARG A 225 14.35 -2.02 7.26
C ARG A 225 15.38 -3.10 7.54
N GLU A 226 14.93 -4.32 7.80
CA GLU A 226 15.82 -5.48 7.97
C GLU A 226 16.63 -5.74 6.69
N LEU A 227 15.98 -5.75 5.53
CA LEU A 227 16.66 -5.92 4.23
C LEU A 227 17.73 -4.84 4.04
N TRP A 228 17.38 -3.58 4.21
CA TRP A 228 18.32 -2.47 4.07
C TRP A 228 19.48 -2.56 5.05
N GLN A 229 19.24 -2.94 6.30
CA GLN A 229 20.29 -3.11 7.28
C GLN A 229 21.27 -4.22 6.88
N ARG A 230 20.76 -5.41 6.57
CA ARG A 230 21.59 -6.57 6.22
C ARG A 230 22.41 -6.34 4.96
N VAL A 231 21.82 -5.71 3.94
CA VAL A 231 22.50 -5.42 2.67
C VAL A 231 23.62 -4.39 2.86
N GLN A 232 23.46 -3.44 3.79
CA GLN A 232 24.49 -2.46 4.15
C GLN A 232 25.62 -3.04 5.01
N GLU A 233 25.35 -4.08 5.79
CA GLU A 233 26.34 -4.72 6.66
C GLU A 233 27.18 -5.77 5.93
N ARG A 234 26.64 -6.35 4.85
CA ARG A 234 27.32 -7.39 4.07
C ARG A 234 28.36 -6.81 3.11
N THR A 235 29.59 -7.31 3.20
CA THR A 235 30.66 -7.04 2.23
C THR A 235 30.47 -7.85 0.94
N PRO A 236 30.41 -7.21 -0.24
CA PRO A 236 30.38 -7.92 -1.52
C PRO A 236 31.60 -8.83 -1.72
N GLN A 237 31.38 -10.04 -2.22
CA GLN A 237 32.43 -11.00 -2.57
C GLN A 237 32.74 -11.01 -4.07
N ALA A 238 33.92 -11.50 -4.44
CA ALA A 238 34.31 -11.67 -5.83
C ALA A 238 33.35 -12.63 -6.57
N GLY A 239 32.96 -12.27 -7.80
CA GLY A 239 32.04 -13.06 -8.62
C GLY A 239 30.55 -12.82 -8.34
N GLU A 240 30.22 -11.97 -7.37
CA GLU A 240 28.83 -11.54 -7.14
C GLU A 240 28.30 -10.62 -8.24
N ASP A 241 26.98 -10.55 -8.33
CA ASP A 241 26.30 -9.60 -9.19
C ASP A 241 26.56 -8.14 -8.74
N PRO A 242 27.16 -7.29 -9.59
CA PRO A 242 27.53 -5.92 -9.23
C PRO A 242 26.33 -5.04 -8.90
N THR A 243 25.12 -5.40 -9.34
CA THR A 243 23.89 -4.62 -9.12
C THR A 243 23.12 -5.07 -7.88
N ARG A 244 23.54 -6.15 -7.21
CA ARG A 244 22.80 -6.77 -6.10
C ARG A 244 22.40 -5.78 -5.01
N GLN A 245 23.34 -4.97 -4.53
CA GLN A 245 23.08 -3.97 -3.48
C GLN A 245 22.06 -2.91 -3.92
N ARG A 246 22.16 -2.46 -5.18
CA ARG A 246 21.22 -1.51 -5.76
C ARG A 246 19.82 -2.10 -5.86
N ARG A 247 19.70 -3.33 -6.35
CA ARG A 247 18.41 -4.03 -6.44
C ARG A 247 17.74 -4.19 -5.09
N ALA A 248 18.47 -4.71 -4.10
CA ALA A 248 17.94 -4.93 -2.77
C ALA A 248 17.54 -3.63 -2.04
N LEU A 249 18.25 -2.53 -2.30
CA LEU A 249 17.82 -1.21 -1.84
C LEU A 249 16.46 -0.82 -2.45
N LEU A 250 16.34 -0.94 -3.77
CA LEU A 250 15.15 -0.53 -4.51
C LEU A 250 13.94 -1.45 -4.24
N SER A 251 14.15 -2.77 -4.08
CA SER A 251 13.07 -3.71 -3.74
C SER A 251 12.48 -3.41 -2.36
N GLY A 252 13.31 -3.00 -1.39
CA GLY A 252 12.83 -2.54 -0.08
C GLY A 252 11.94 -1.30 -0.16
N PHE A 253 12.19 -0.38 -1.11
CA PHE A 253 11.29 0.75 -1.38
C PHE A 253 10.05 0.31 -2.15
N SER A 254 10.19 -0.57 -3.14
CA SER A 254 9.09 -1.12 -3.93
C SER A 254 8.05 -1.81 -3.03
N ALA A 255 8.51 -2.62 -2.08
CA ALA A 255 7.65 -3.28 -1.10
C ALA A 255 6.85 -2.30 -0.21
N LEU A 256 7.31 -1.06 -0.06
CA LEU A 256 6.58 -0.05 0.71
C LEU A 256 5.72 0.88 -0.15
N ARG A 257 5.83 0.82 -1.48
CA ARG A 257 5.27 1.82 -2.41
C ARG A 257 3.81 2.16 -2.10
N ASP A 258 2.97 1.13 -1.94
CA ASP A 258 1.53 1.31 -1.79
C ASP A 258 1.09 1.41 -0.32
N SER A 259 1.93 0.97 0.63
CA SER A 259 1.64 0.96 2.07
C SER A 259 1.15 2.30 2.62
N PRO A 260 1.75 3.47 2.30
CA PRO A 260 1.26 4.76 2.78
C PRO A 260 -0.20 5.06 2.38
N SER A 261 -0.58 4.75 1.14
CA SER A 261 -1.94 4.97 0.64
C SER A 261 -2.92 3.98 1.28
N LEU A 262 -2.54 2.71 1.38
CA LEU A 262 -3.37 1.65 1.98
C LEU A 262 -3.59 1.88 3.49
N VAL A 263 -2.56 2.28 4.24
CA VAL A 263 -2.71 2.71 5.64
C VAL A 263 -3.60 3.95 5.75
N GLY A 264 -3.49 4.88 4.79
CA GLY A 264 -4.36 6.04 4.71
C GLY A 264 -5.84 5.70 4.49
N LYS A 265 -6.19 4.47 4.06
CA LYS A 265 -7.60 4.05 3.94
C LYS A 265 -8.33 4.01 5.27
N TYR A 266 -7.63 3.74 6.38
CA TYR A 266 -8.23 3.73 7.71
C TYR A 266 -8.79 5.11 8.10
N VAL A 267 -8.20 6.20 7.62
CA VAL A 267 -8.60 7.57 7.99
C VAL A 267 -9.81 8.01 7.15
N GLY A 268 -10.93 8.26 7.83
CA GLY A 268 -12.23 8.42 7.16
C GLY A 268 -12.67 7.15 6.43
N GLY A 269 -12.12 6.00 6.79
CA GLY A 269 -12.43 4.70 6.18
C GLY A 269 -13.78 4.14 6.65
N MET A 270 -14.34 3.24 5.84
CA MET A 270 -15.59 2.53 6.12
C MET A 270 -15.40 1.06 5.79
N TYR A 271 -15.59 0.16 6.76
CA TYR A 271 -15.77 -1.25 6.47
C TYR A 271 -17.03 -1.42 5.63
N THR A 272 -16.91 -2.13 4.52
CA THR A 272 -18.03 -2.40 3.62
C THR A 272 -18.47 -3.86 3.75
N ALA A 273 -19.78 -4.06 3.75
CA ALA A 273 -20.40 -5.38 3.78
C ALA A 273 -21.36 -5.54 2.60
N ARG A 274 -21.25 -6.65 1.88
CA ARG A 274 -22.17 -7.03 0.79
C ARG A 274 -23.34 -7.87 1.33
N SER A 275 -23.96 -7.38 2.41
CA SER A 275 -25.10 -8.08 3.02
C SER A 275 -26.35 -7.95 2.15
N VAL A 276 -27.08 -9.04 1.97
CA VAL A 276 -28.41 -9.02 1.35
C VAL A 276 -29.45 -8.44 2.31
N PRO A 277 -30.53 -7.80 1.83
CA PRO A 277 -31.61 -7.32 2.68
C PRO A 277 -32.15 -8.43 3.60
N GLY A 278 -32.25 -8.15 4.90
CA GLY A 278 -32.72 -9.11 5.90
C GLY A 278 -31.64 -10.03 6.49
N ALA A 279 -30.37 -9.93 6.04
CA ALA A 279 -29.24 -10.64 6.62
C ALA A 279 -28.31 -9.67 7.41
N GLY A 280 -27.67 -10.20 8.46
CA GLY A 280 -26.69 -9.46 9.28
C GLY A 280 -27.30 -8.36 10.16
N ASN A 281 -26.49 -7.36 10.51
CA ASN A 281 -26.90 -6.22 11.35
C ASN A 281 -27.51 -5.05 10.55
N GLY A 282 -27.74 -5.23 9.25
CA GLY A 282 -28.34 -4.23 8.36
C GLY A 282 -27.42 -3.07 7.93
N ARG A 283 -26.16 -3.03 8.36
CA ARG A 283 -25.23 -1.93 8.06
C ARG A 283 -24.31 -2.29 6.89
N ALA A 284 -24.53 -1.68 5.73
CA ALA A 284 -23.64 -1.83 4.57
C ALA A 284 -22.31 -1.09 4.74
N PHE A 285 -22.31 -0.01 5.53
CA PHE A 285 -21.14 0.80 5.85
C PHE A 285 -20.99 0.94 7.36
N VAL A 286 -19.80 0.64 7.86
CA VAL A 286 -19.45 0.81 9.26
C VAL A 286 -18.16 1.63 9.34
N PRO A 287 -18.17 2.83 9.95
CA PRO A 287 -16.96 3.60 10.14
C PRO A 287 -15.87 2.80 10.86
N VAL A 288 -14.63 2.95 10.40
CA VAL A 288 -13.46 2.43 11.12
C VAL A 288 -13.41 3.06 12.51
N GLU A 289 -13.07 2.29 13.54
CA GLU A 289 -13.08 2.75 14.92
C GLU A 289 -12.12 3.94 15.11
N PRO A 290 -12.51 5.02 15.84
CA PRO A 290 -11.66 6.20 16.01
C PRO A 290 -10.26 5.89 16.54
N ALA A 291 -10.13 4.89 17.42
CA ALA A 291 -8.84 4.43 17.92
C ALA A 291 -7.95 3.87 16.79
N LYS A 292 -8.50 3.02 15.92
CA LYS A 292 -7.78 2.43 14.78
C LYS A 292 -7.39 3.50 13.75
N GLN A 293 -8.26 4.50 13.50
CA GLN A 293 -7.93 5.63 12.63
C GLN A 293 -6.74 6.44 13.17
N ARG A 294 -6.73 6.74 14.48
CA ARG A 294 -5.60 7.41 15.16
C ARG A 294 -4.33 6.57 15.15
N GLU A 295 -4.46 5.27 15.33
CA GLU A 295 -3.36 4.30 15.28
C GLU A 295 -2.68 4.29 13.88
N ALA A 296 -3.48 4.36 12.82
CA ALA A 296 -3.00 4.47 11.44
C ALA A 296 -2.30 5.82 11.18
N LEU A 297 -2.88 6.94 11.62
CA LEU A 297 -2.25 8.26 11.52
C LEU A 297 -0.92 8.32 12.26
N GLN A 298 -0.87 7.76 13.47
CA GLN A 298 0.34 7.72 14.26
C GLN A 298 1.41 6.89 13.55
N PHE A 299 1.04 5.74 12.98
CA PHE A 299 1.98 4.92 12.20
C PHE A 299 2.55 5.68 10.99
N LEU A 300 1.72 6.40 10.24
CA LEU A 300 2.21 7.26 9.14
C LEU A 300 3.15 8.35 9.66
N ALA A 301 2.76 9.03 10.73
CA ALA A 301 3.51 10.14 11.31
C ALA A 301 4.89 9.74 11.86
N THR A 302 4.98 8.62 12.58
CA THR A 302 6.25 8.20 13.22
C THR A 302 7.05 7.21 12.38
N GLY A 303 6.39 6.46 11.51
CA GLY A 303 7.04 5.52 10.60
C GLY A 303 7.49 6.18 9.32
N LEU A 304 6.55 6.45 8.41
CA LEU A 304 6.82 6.84 7.02
C LEU A 304 7.17 8.32 6.85
N PHE A 305 6.68 9.20 7.73
CA PHE A 305 7.08 10.61 7.72
C PHE A 305 8.38 10.87 8.50
N SER A 306 8.93 9.89 9.22
CA SER A 306 10.20 10.07 9.92
C SER A 306 11.37 9.94 8.96
N ALA A 307 12.20 10.98 8.86
CA ALA A 307 13.44 10.93 8.08
C ALA A 307 14.42 9.88 8.62
N ASP A 308 14.35 9.58 9.91
CA ASP A 308 15.24 8.60 10.57
C ASP A 308 14.90 7.15 10.19
N SER A 309 13.72 6.92 9.60
CA SER A 309 13.36 5.62 9.02
C SER A 309 14.15 5.30 7.75
N PHE A 310 14.84 6.27 7.14
CA PHE A 310 15.48 6.14 5.82
C PHE A 310 16.94 6.62 5.84
N ARG A 311 17.72 6.12 6.81
CA ARG A 311 19.16 6.40 6.93
C ARG A 311 19.98 5.27 6.33
N PHE A 312 20.94 5.65 5.50
CA PHE A 312 21.85 4.74 4.81
C PHE A 312 23.28 5.22 4.98
N LYS A 313 24.21 4.28 5.09
CA LYS A 313 25.65 4.57 5.16
C LYS A 313 26.13 5.24 3.87
N PRO A 314 26.88 6.37 3.91
CA PRO A 314 27.39 7.02 2.71
C PRO A 314 28.22 6.09 1.81
N GLU A 315 29.07 5.25 2.41
CA GLU A 315 29.87 4.25 1.72
C GLU A 315 29.03 3.19 1.00
N PHE A 316 27.87 2.83 1.55
CA PHE A 316 26.93 1.93 0.90
C PHE A 316 26.26 2.61 -0.30
N LEU A 317 25.83 3.86 -0.17
CA LEU A 317 25.23 4.58 -1.30
C LEU A 317 26.24 4.79 -2.44
N ALA A 318 27.51 5.00 -2.08
CA ALA A 318 28.61 5.12 -3.05
C ALA A 318 28.94 3.81 -3.76
N SER A 319 28.64 2.64 -3.17
CA SER A 319 28.90 1.33 -3.78
C SER A 319 27.81 0.87 -4.76
N LEU A 320 26.70 1.61 -4.87
CA LEU A 320 25.57 1.24 -5.72
C LEU A 320 25.88 1.40 -7.21
N THR A 321 26.25 0.29 -7.84
CA THR A 321 26.59 0.26 -9.27
C THR A 321 25.33 0.26 -10.13
N PRO A 322 25.21 1.12 -11.18
CA PRO A 322 24.12 1.03 -12.14
C PRO A 322 24.24 -0.24 -13.00
N ASP A 323 23.14 -0.75 -13.57
CA ASP A 323 23.24 -1.85 -14.53
C ASP A 323 23.77 -1.33 -15.87
N TYR A 324 25.06 -1.54 -16.14
CA TYR A 324 25.69 -1.11 -17.40
C TYR A 324 25.24 -1.91 -18.63
N ARG A 325 24.51 -3.02 -18.43
CA ARG A 325 23.92 -3.79 -19.53
C ARG A 325 22.61 -3.18 -20.02
N ASP A 326 21.98 -2.35 -19.20
CA ASP A 326 20.73 -1.68 -19.52
C ASP A 326 21.00 -0.37 -20.28
N TRP A 327 20.34 -0.22 -21.44
CA TRP A 327 20.41 0.99 -22.25
C TRP A 327 19.70 2.15 -21.55
N GLU A 328 18.61 1.87 -20.83
CA GLU A 328 17.80 2.84 -20.10
C GLU A 328 18.27 3.01 -18.64
N ARG A 329 19.50 2.58 -18.35
CA ARG A 329 20.04 2.54 -16.99
C ARG A 329 19.86 3.87 -16.26
N GLN A 330 19.29 3.79 -15.07
CA GLN A 330 19.20 4.94 -14.19
C GLN A 330 20.56 5.22 -13.53
N GLY A 331 20.88 6.51 -13.38
CA GLY A 331 22.11 6.98 -12.73
C GLY A 331 22.10 6.77 -11.20
N LEU A 332 22.60 7.76 -10.46
CA LEU A 332 22.65 7.71 -9.00
C LEU A 332 21.26 7.47 -8.38
N VAL A 333 21.18 6.55 -7.41
CA VAL A 333 19.92 6.34 -6.66
C VAL A 333 19.64 7.55 -5.80
N SER A 334 18.47 8.15 -5.97
CA SER A 334 18.00 9.26 -5.13
C SER A 334 17.17 8.73 -3.96
N ILE A 335 17.80 8.58 -2.78
CA ILE A 335 17.06 8.34 -1.53
C ILE A 335 16.02 9.44 -1.27
N PRO A 336 16.33 10.74 -1.44
CA PRO A 336 15.32 11.78 -1.25
C PRO A 336 14.10 11.65 -2.15
N THR A 337 14.26 11.20 -3.39
CA THR A 337 13.13 10.97 -4.31
C THR A 337 12.31 9.77 -3.86
N SER A 338 12.96 8.65 -3.51
CA SER A 338 12.29 7.41 -3.10
C SER A 338 11.48 7.61 -1.81
N VAL A 339 12.05 8.32 -0.83
CA VAL A 339 11.36 8.68 0.41
C VAL A 339 10.20 9.64 0.15
N LEU A 340 10.41 10.65 -0.70
CA LEU A 340 9.35 11.61 -1.04
C LEU A 340 8.17 10.93 -1.74
N GLN A 341 8.41 9.95 -2.61
CA GLN A 341 7.33 9.19 -3.27
C GLN A 341 6.41 8.49 -2.26
N LEU A 342 6.98 7.81 -1.26
CA LEU A 342 6.20 7.18 -0.18
C LEU A 342 5.40 8.21 0.62
N GLN A 343 6.05 9.33 0.93
CA GLN A 343 5.45 10.40 1.72
C GLN A 343 4.32 11.12 0.98
N SER A 344 4.51 11.41 -0.31
CA SER A 344 3.51 11.99 -1.21
C SER A 344 2.26 11.11 -1.29
N ALA A 345 2.41 9.78 -1.40
CA ALA A 345 1.28 8.85 -1.46
C ALA A 345 0.40 8.91 -0.19
N ALA A 346 1.00 9.02 0.99
CA ALA A 346 0.23 9.23 2.22
C ALA A 346 -0.46 10.60 2.24
N LEU A 347 0.23 11.67 1.84
CA LEU A 347 -0.37 13.01 1.78
C LEU A 347 -1.52 13.08 0.76
N ASP A 348 -1.39 12.44 -0.39
CA ASP A 348 -2.43 12.38 -1.42
C ASP A 348 -3.69 11.72 -0.89
N ARG A 349 -3.57 10.62 -0.15
CA ARG A 349 -4.72 9.95 0.48
C ARG A 349 -5.33 10.78 1.61
N LEU A 350 -4.51 11.26 2.55
CA LEU A 350 -4.99 11.95 3.76
C LEU A 350 -5.59 13.33 3.48
N MET A 351 -5.10 14.02 2.45
CA MET A 351 -5.55 15.37 2.08
C MET A 351 -6.52 15.37 0.89
N SER A 352 -6.99 14.21 0.45
CA SER A 352 -7.92 14.12 -0.67
C SER A 352 -9.30 14.70 -0.33
N PRO A 353 -10.03 15.24 -1.33
CA PRO A 353 -11.43 15.63 -1.14
C PRO A 353 -12.31 14.48 -0.65
N GLY A 354 -12.06 13.24 -1.11
CA GLY A 354 -12.81 12.06 -0.68
C GLY A 354 -12.66 11.79 0.82
N THR A 355 -11.44 11.84 1.35
CA THR A 355 -11.16 11.69 2.78
C THR A 355 -11.79 12.82 3.58
N ALA A 356 -11.69 14.07 3.10
CA ALA A 356 -12.31 15.22 3.75
C ALA A 356 -13.84 15.09 3.85
N THR A 357 -14.52 14.73 2.75
CA THR A 357 -15.96 14.49 2.72
C THR A 357 -16.36 13.40 3.70
N ARG A 358 -15.68 12.24 3.68
CA ARG A 358 -16.01 11.14 4.60
C ARG A 358 -15.84 11.53 6.07
N LEU A 359 -14.78 12.25 6.42
CA LEU A 359 -14.55 12.71 7.80
C LEU A 359 -15.62 13.70 8.27
N LEU A 360 -16.13 14.56 7.37
CA LEU A 360 -17.24 15.46 7.67
C LEU A 360 -18.57 14.70 7.81
N ASP A 361 -18.77 13.66 7.01
CA ASP A 361 -20.00 12.87 6.99
C ASP A 361 -20.02 11.76 8.04
N LEU A 362 -18.90 11.45 8.71
CA LEU A 362 -18.80 10.40 9.75
C LEU A 362 -19.97 10.43 10.77
N PRO A 363 -20.42 11.59 11.31
CA PRO A 363 -21.53 11.65 12.25
C PRO A 363 -22.88 11.17 11.71
N LEU A 364 -23.05 11.07 10.39
CA LEU A 364 -24.24 10.55 9.71
C LEU A 364 -24.33 9.02 9.77
N TYR A 365 -23.20 8.34 10.01
CA TYR A 365 -23.09 6.88 10.00
C TYR A 365 -23.01 6.27 11.40
N VAL A 366 -23.19 7.07 12.46
CA VAL A 366 -23.12 6.58 13.85
C VAL A 366 -24.29 7.10 14.69
N SER A 367 -24.59 6.41 15.79
CA SER A 367 -25.58 6.87 16.77
C SER A 367 -25.09 8.12 17.51
N GLU A 368 -26.01 8.87 18.12
CA GLU A 368 -25.66 10.08 18.89
C GLU A 368 -24.65 9.81 20.00
N LYS A 369 -24.74 8.63 20.64
CA LYS A 369 -23.81 8.20 21.70
C LYS A 369 -22.38 8.02 21.18
N GLU A 370 -22.23 7.58 19.93
CA GLU A 370 -20.95 7.31 19.28
C GLU A 370 -20.31 8.57 18.65
N ARG A 371 -21.05 9.68 18.55
CA ARG A 371 -20.53 10.95 17.99
C ARG A 371 -19.40 11.54 18.84
N ASN A 372 -19.43 11.31 20.15
CA ASN A 372 -18.38 11.78 21.05
C ASN A 372 -17.11 10.94 20.87
N GLY A 373 -16.01 11.60 20.50
CA GLY A 373 -14.71 10.95 20.34
C GLY A 373 -14.39 10.48 18.91
N LEU A 374 -15.30 10.71 17.96
CA LEU A 374 -15.01 10.58 16.53
C LEU A 374 -13.76 11.39 16.16
N ILE A 375 -12.99 10.87 15.22
CA ILE A 375 -11.90 11.63 14.63
C ILE A 375 -12.48 12.71 13.71
N SER A 376 -11.93 13.92 13.80
CA SER A 376 -12.38 15.06 12.99
C SER A 376 -11.39 15.40 11.89
N LEU A 377 -11.86 16.04 10.81
CA LEU A 377 -10.98 16.55 9.76
C LEU A 377 -9.90 17.52 10.30
N ASN A 378 -10.26 18.36 11.27
CA ASN A 378 -9.31 19.25 11.93
C ASN A 378 -8.23 18.49 12.70
N GLU A 379 -8.60 17.40 13.39
CA GLU A 379 -7.64 16.52 14.07
C GLU A 379 -6.66 15.90 13.07
N VAL A 380 -7.16 15.42 11.92
CA VAL A 380 -6.32 14.85 10.84
C VAL A 380 -5.35 15.88 10.30
N TYR A 381 -5.83 17.05 9.86
CA TYR A 381 -4.96 18.13 9.36
C TYR A 381 -3.96 18.61 10.40
N GLY A 382 -4.38 18.78 11.66
CA GLY A 382 -3.50 19.14 12.76
C GLY A 382 -2.40 18.11 13.02
N THR A 383 -2.75 16.82 12.99
CA THR A 383 -1.81 15.71 13.21
C THR A 383 -0.78 15.62 12.09
N VAL A 384 -1.23 15.65 10.82
CA VAL A 384 -0.34 15.64 9.65
C VAL A 384 0.59 16.85 9.67
N GLN A 385 0.05 18.06 9.85
CA GLN A 385 0.86 19.27 9.90
C GLN A 385 1.86 19.24 11.07
N GLY A 386 1.43 18.78 12.25
CA GLY A 386 2.29 18.66 13.42
C GLY A 386 3.44 17.68 13.23
N ALA A 387 3.21 16.59 12.50
CA ALA A 387 4.24 15.61 12.16
C ALA A 387 5.21 16.14 11.09
N VAL A 388 4.69 16.76 10.03
CA VAL A 388 5.49 17.32 8.92
C VAL A 388 6.38 18.48 9.38
N TRP A 389 5.91 19.31 10.30
CA TRP A 389 6.59 20.53 10.76
C TRP A 389 7.12 20.42 12.20
N SER A 390 7.46 19.20 12.63
CA SER A 390 7.86 18.90 14.00
C SER A 390 9.07 19.71 14.49
N GLU A 391 9.97 20.06 13.58
CA GLU A 391 11.24 20.77 13.82
C GLU A 391 11.02 22.23 14.23
N LEU A 392 9.87 22.83 13.90
CA LEU A 392 9.54 24.22 14.26
C LEU A 392 9.59 24.45 15.79
N LYS A 393 9.38 23.39 16.57
CA LYS A 393 9.45 23.43 18.04
C LYS A 393 10.90 23.48 18.56
N GLN A 394 11.83 22.85 17.84
CA GLN A 394 13.19 22.59 18.31
C GLN A 394 14.16 23.70 17.87
N GLY A 395 14.15 24.09 16.59
CA GLY A 395 15.24 24.88 16.01
C GLY A 395 16.36 23.99 15.45
N GLY A 396 17.40 24.59 14.87
CA GLY A 396 18.60 23.89 14.42
C GLY A 396 18.62 23.58 12.92
N SER A 397 19.03 22.36 12.57
CA SER A 397 19.09 21.90 11.19
C SER A 397 17.87 21.04 10.86
N ILE A 398 17.20 21.36 9.76
CA ILE A 398 16.12 20.53 9.21
C ILE A 398 16.71 19.67 8.11
N ASP A 399 16.71 18.35 8.28
CA ASP A 399 17.24 17.40 7.30
C ASP A 399 16.63 17.58 5.90
N ARG A 400 17.39 17.27 4.83
CA ARG A 400 16.94 17.43 3.44
C ARG A 400 15.66 16.63 3.16
N LEU A 401 15.54 15.41 3.69
CA LEU A 401 14.34 14.58 3.51
C LEU A 401 13.12 15.27 4.14
N ARG A 402 13.29 15.84 5.34
CA ARG A 402 12.25 16.59 6.02
C ARG A 402 11.85 17.86 5.27
N ARG A 403 12.80 18.63 4.76
CA ARG A 403 12.48 19.84 3.96
C ARG A 403 11.75 19.49 2.67
N ASN A 404 12.00 18.33 2.06
CA ASN A 404 11.24 17.85 0.90
C ASN A 404 9.79 17.58 1.27
N LEU A 405 9.54 16.84 2.36
CA LEU A 405 8.19 16.58 2.87
C LEU A 405 7.44 17.88 3.19
N GLN A 406 8.11 18.84 3.84
CA GLN A 406 7.53 20.14 4.19
C GLN A 406 7.09 20.93 2.96
N ARG A 407 7.93 20.97 1.91
CA ARG A 407 7.56 21.59 0.62
C ARG A 407 6.39 20.88 -0.05
N GLU A 408 6.37 19.56 0.02
CA GLU A 408 5.36 18.73 -0.63
C GLU A 408 3.98 18.85 0.06
N HIS A 409 3.97 18.94 1.39
CA HIS A 409 2.78 19.32 2.16
C HIS A 409 2.32 20.73 1.81
N LEU A 410 3.22 21.72 1.81
CA LEU A 410 2.89 23.11 1.49
C LEU A 410 2.32 23.25 0.07
N ARG A 411 2.86 22.51 -0.90
CA ARG A 411 2.35 22.46 -2.28
C ARG A 411 0.89 21.99 -2.33
N ARG A 412 0.52 20.97 -1.54
CA ARG A 412 -0.87 20.50 -1.43
C ARG A 412 -1.77 21.53 -0.76
N VAL A 413 -1.33 22.12 0.34
CA VAL A 413 -2.07 23.20 1.02
C VAL A 413 -2.32 24.36 0.06
N GLN A 414 -1.31 24.81 -0.67
CA GLN A 414 -1.44 25.87 -1.68
C GLN A 414 -2.41 25.47 -2.80
N GLY A 415 -2.28 24.26 -3.34
CA GLY A 415 -3.16 23.73 -4.37
C GLY A 415 -4.62 23.77 -3.93
N LEU A 416 -4.92 23.18 -2.76
CA LEU A 416 -6.26 23.10 -2.20
C LEU A 416 -6.84 24.48 -1.79
N LEU A 417 -6.00 25.48 -1.49
CA LEU A 417 -6.44 26.85 -1.19
C LEU A 417 -6.72 27.69 -2.44
N VAL A 418 -5.95 27.50 -3.53
CA VAL A 418 -5.91 28.44 -4.67
C VAL A 418 -6.43 27.84 -5.98
N LYS A 419 -6.07 26.59 -6.30
CA LYS A 419 -6.35 25.92 -7.58
C LYS A 419 -7.19 24.68 -7.35
N VAL A 420 -8.49 24.81 -7.52
CA VAL A 420 -9.44 23.77 -7.14
C VAL A 420 -9.92 23.04 -8.40
N ALA A 421 -9.17 22.03 -8.85
CA ALA A 421 -9.61 21.15 -9.93
C ALA A 421 -10.77 20.22 -9.49
N VAL A 422 -10.74 19.79 -8.23
CA VAL A 422 -11.86 19.10 -7.55
C VAL A 422 -12.13 19.85 -6.23
N PRO A 423 -13.32 20.43 -6.04
CA PRO A 423 -13.62 21.20 -4.84
C PRO A 423 -13.67 20.36 -3.58
N LEU A 424 -12.92 20.84 -2.57
CA LEU A 424 -13.17 20.47 -1.19
C LEU A 424 -14.58 20.92 -0.78
N PRO A 425 -15.25 20.18 0.11
CA PRO A 425 -16.41 20.71 0.83
C PRO A 425 -16.11 22.07 1.46
N ALA A 426 -17.10 22.96 1.56
CA ALA A 426 -16.91 24.33 2.07
C ALA A 426 -16.32 24.35 3.50
N ASP A 427 -16.78 23.44 4.36
CA ASP A 427 -16.26 23.29 5.72
C ASP A 427 -14.81 22.77 5.72
N ALA A 428 -14.49 21.81 4.84
CA ALA A 428 -13.12 21.34 4.66
C ALA A 428 -12.19 22.47 4.20
N GLN A 429 -12.66 23.33 3.29
CA GLN A 429 -11.90 24.50 2.86
C GLN A 429 -11.68 25.52 3.99
N SER A 430 -12.70 25.73 4.83
CA SER A 430 -12.60 26.62 6.00
C SER A 430 -11.60 26.07 7.04
N LEU A 431 -11.66 24.77 7.33
CA LEU A 431 -10.74 24.09 8.23
C LEU A 431 -9.31 24.07 7.69
N LEU A 432 -9.13 23.83 6.38
CA LEU A 432 -7.82 23.90 5.73
C LEU A 432 -7.22 25.31 5.87
N ARG A 433 -8.00 26.37 5.63
CA ARG A 433 -7.55 27.75 5.77
C ARG A 433 -7.19 28.09 7.23
N ALA A 434 -7.92 27.57 8.21
CA ALA A 434 -7.59 27.72 9.62
C ALA A 434 -6.27 27.01 9.99
N ASN A 435 -6.08 25.78 9.50
CA ASN A 435 -4.87 24.99 9.70
C ASN A 435 -3.63 25.65 9.05
N ALA A 436 -3.78 26.17 7.82
CA ALA A 436 -2.78 26.96 7.11
C ALA A 436 -2.42 28.27 7.84
N THR A 437 -3.41 28.98 8.39
CA THR A 437 -3.17 30.18 9.20
C THR A 437 -2.35 29.85 10.45
N THR A 438 -2.66 28.71 11.10
CA THR A 438 -1.89 28.22 12.25
C THR A 438 -0.44 27.93 11.87
N LEU A 439 -0.19 27.30 10.72
CA LEU A 439 1.17 27.03 10.24
C LEU A 439 1.96 28.30 9.97
N ARG A 440 1.35 29.28 9.30
CA ARG A 440 1.96 30.60 9.06
C ARG A 440 2.45 31.21 10.37
N ASP A 441 1.61 31.18 11.40
CA ASP A 441 1.97 31.75 12.70
C ASP A 441 3.05 30.93 13.43
N GLN A 442 3.04 29.61 13.27
CA GLN A 442 4.12 28.75 13.75
C GLN A 442 5.45 29.05 13.05
N LEU A 443 5.45 29.22 11.73
CA LEU A 443 6.63 29.59 10.94
C LEU A 443 7.18 30.95 11.35
N ARG A 444 6.32 31.97 11.51
CA ARG A 444 6.72 33.31 12.00
C ARG A 444 7.40 33.21 13.37
N ARG A 445 6.78 32.51 14.32
CA ARG A 445 7.35 32.30 15.67
C ARG A 445 8.68 31.53 15.61
N ALA A 446 8.78 30.50 14.79
CA ALA A 446 9.98 29.70 14.64
C ALA A 446 11.14 30.50 14.05
N LEU A 447 10.90 31.31 13.01
CA LEU A 447 11.91 32.17 12.38
C LEU A 447 12.41 33.28 13.31
N ALA A 448 11.53 33.83 14.16
CA ALA A 448 11.87 34.88 15.12
C ALA A 448 12.55 34.33 16.39
N GLY A 449 12.09 33.18 16.91
CA GLY A 449 12.45 32.69 18.24
C GLY A 449 13.52 31.60 18.27
N LYS A 450 13.97 31.08 17.12
CA LYS A 450 14.93 29.96 17.06
C LYS A 450 16.13 30.27 16.18
N ARG A 451 17.23 29.57 16.45
CA ARG A 451 18.43 29.55 15.60
C ARG A 451 18.28 28.44 14.56
N TRP A 452 18.74 28.71 13.35
CA TRP A 452 18.63 27.83 12.19
C TRP A 452 19.94 27.91 11.40
N ASP A 453 20.34 26.81 10.76
CA ASP A 453 21.35 26.87 9.71
C ASP A 453 20.82 27.65 8.49
N VAL A 454 21.71 27.94 7.54
CA VAL A 454 21.40 28.81 6.39
C VAL A 454 20.30 28.19 5.53
N GLU A 455 20.43 26.90 5.23
CA GLU A 455 19.50 26.16 4.37
C GLU A 455 18.11 26.03 4.99
N SER A 456 18.03 25.76 6.29
CA SER A 456 16.78 25.64 7.03
C SER A 456 16.11 27.00 7.17
N ARG A 457 16.88 28.06 7.49
CA ARG A 457 16.34 29.43 7.53
C ARG A 457 15.77 29.84 6.17
N ALA A 458 16.53 29.64 5.09
CA ALA A 458 16.08 29.95 3.73
C ALA A 458 14.81 29.17 3.36
N HIS A 459 14.77 27.87 3.66
CA HIS A 459 13.60 27.04 3.44
C HIS A 459 12.36 27.52 4.21
N LEU A 460 12.51 27.85 5.49
CA LEU A 460 11.39 28.32 6.31
C LEU A 460 10.89 29.71 5.87
N GLN A 461 11.79 30.61 5.45
CA GLN A 461 11.43 31.91 4.88
C GLN A 461 10.65 31.77 3.57
N GLU A 462 11.14 30.94 2.65
CA GLU A 462 10.43 30.60 1.41
C GLU A 462 9.05 30.01 1.69
N SER A 463 8.99 29.04 2.62
CA SER A 463 7.74 28.38 3.00
C SER A 463 6.72 29.36 3.58
N LEU A 464 7.17 30.29 4.42
CA LEU A 464 6.32 31.33 4.98
C LEU A 464 5.78 32.25 3.86
N ALA A 465 6.65 32.70 2.96
CA ALA A 465 6.26 33.59 1.86
C ALA A 465 5.22 32.93 0.94
N ILE A 466 5.43 31.67 0.55
CA ILE A 466 4.47 30.89 -0.26
C ILE A 466 3.12 30.77 0.45
N LEU A 467 3.14 30.45 1.75
CA LEU A 467 1.91 30.27 2.52
C LEU A 467 1.13 31.57 2.70
N GLU A 468 1.83 32.68 2.95
CA GLU A 468 1.21 34.01 3.04
C GLU A 468 0.56 34.41 1.72
N GLN A 469 1.26 34.22 0.59
CA GLN A 469 0.70 34.46 -0.73
C GLN A 469 -0.55 33.61 -0.97
N ALA A 470 -0.51 32.31 -0.67
CA ALA A 470 -1.63 31.39 -0.85
C ALA A 470 -2.86 31.78 0.00
N LEU A 471 -2.66 32.28 1.22
CA LEU A 471 -3.75 32.72 2.10
C LEU A 471 -4.42 34.01 1.61
N THR A 472 -3.67 34.89 0.94
CA THR A 472 -4.17 36.16 0.38
C THR A 472 -4.71 36.05 -1.04
N ALA A 473 -4.35 35.01 -1.78
CA ALA A 473 -4.75 34.83 -3.17
C ALA A 473 -6.27 34.67 -3.29
N ALA A 474 -6.86 35.32 -4.30
CA ALA A 474 -8.23 35.04 -4.70
C ALA A 474 -8.31 33.59 -5.21
N MET A 475 -9.38 32.88 -4.82
CA MET A 475 -9.63 31.54 -5.34
C MET A 475 -9.85 31.58 -6.85
N ILE A 476 -9.06 30.80 -7.59
CA ILE A 476 -9.26 30.61 -9.03
C ILE A 476 -10.15 29.38 -9.20
N ARG A 477 -11.42 29.60 -9.57
CA ARG A 477 -12.34 28.54 -9.98
C ARG A 477 -12.07 28.27 -11.47
N SER A 478 -11.49 27.11 -11.79
CA SER A 478 -11.26 26.64 -13.17
C SER A 478 -12.48 25.97 -13.74
#